data_AF-A0A396IFS1-F1
#
_entry.id   AF-A0A396IFS1-F1
#
_cell.length_a   1.000
_cell.length_b   1.000
_cell.length_c   1.000
_cell.angle_alpha   90.00
_cell.angle_beta   90.00
_cell.angle_gamma   90.00
#
_symmetry.space_group_name_H-M   'P 1'
#
loop_
_entity.id
_entity.type
_entity.pdbx_description
1 polymer ?
#
loop_
_entity_poly.entity_id
_entity_poly.type
_entity_poly.pdbx_seq_one_letter_code
_entity_poly.pdbx_strand_id
1 'polypeptide(L)'
;MVDPSPASFFTQTNALLRKNLTFQKRNVKTNILLILFPLILSVLLISLQSLVNHQLTQPESKCGCVCRDNSTTCNDSDKLCGVQYSDQTQMAACAIPQPHEWPPLFQLPPVYCKENVSCAFNMLFTSDNQSFAQNVSDNMFPIESYPDDIDIMASLPSNVLGSDAMPGANNFLEPAFTSDRPIFYLQTQCPRYNFGYSFPYQIPGNASEKVEVRCGQVINFWRNSSSDIDTELYKGNQRGKSEGRINDIVSAFDFLNSNEDGLNVTVWYNSTRKVGLLRIPRSVNLISNAYLKFLLGPDTKMLFEFVKEIPKPETPIRLEVASLLSGLFFTWVVLLLFPVILTSLVYEKQQKLRIMMKMHGLGDGPYWMISYGYFLALSVIYILCFVTFGSVFGLKFFTLNDYSIQFIFYFIYINLQISMAFLLSSFYSNVKTATVSSYIGVFGTGLLGSQFFQHFIQVSSFASKLYQ
;
A
#
# COMPACT_ATOMS: atom_id res chain seq x y z
N MET A 1 -70.71 5.05 23.02
CA MET A 1 -69.58 6.01 22.96
C MET A 1 -68.83 5.69 21.69
N VAL A 2 -68.77 6.65 20.77
CA VAL A 2 -68.04 6.50 19.50
C VAL A 2 -66.55 6.50 19.84
N ASP A 3 -65.85 5.40 19.55
CA ASP A 3 -64.39 5.39 19.62
C ASP A 3 -63.87 6.50 18.69
N PRO A 4 -63.08 7.47 19.18
CA PRO A 4 -62.55 8.51 18.33
C PRO A 4 -61.68 7.87 17.25
N SER A 5 -62.11 7.97 16.00
CA SER A 5 -61.35 7.50 14.84
C SER A 5 -59.95 8.12 14.89
N PRO A 6 -58.87 7.33 14.73
CA PRO A 6 -57.52 7.87 14.73
C PRO A 6 -57.39 8.97 13.68
N ALA A 7 -56.73 10.08 14.02
CA ALA A 7 -56.54 11.20 13.12
C ALA A 7 -55.88 10.74 11.81
N SER A 8 -56.20 11.39 10.68
CA SER A 8 -55.63 11.01 9.38
C SER A 8 -54.09 11.04 9.38
N PHE A 9 -53.46 10.19 8.57
CA PHE A 9 -51.99 10.10 8.46
C PHE A 9 -51.33 11.46 8.19
N PHE A 10 -51.95 12.31 7.35
CA PHE A 10 -51.47 13.66 7.06
C PHE A 10 -51.53 14.59 8.28
N THR A 11 -52.58 14.48 9.09
CA THR A 11 -52.71 15.26 10.34
C THR A 11 -51.63 14.84 11.34
N GLN A 12 -51.38 13.53 11.48
CA GLN A 12 -50.32 12.99 12.34
C GLN A 12 -48.92 13.42 11.86
N THR A 13 -48.70 13.39 10.55
CA THR A 13 -47.44 13.83 9.90
C THR A 13 -47.18 15.31 10.15
N ASN A 14 -48.15 16.18 9.93
CA ASN A 14 -48.01 17.62 10.16
C ASN A 14 -47.73 17.94 11.64
N ALA A 15 -48.39 17.25 12.57
CA ALA A 15 -48.15 17.41 14.01
C ALA A 15 -46.72 17.01 14.43
N LEU A 16 -46.25 15.84 13.98
CA LEU A 16 -44.89 15.36 14.26
C LEU A 16 -43.82 16.24 13.59
N LEU A 17 -44.06 16.70 12.37
CA LEU A 17 -43.15 17.60 11.66
C LEU A 17 -43.02 18.93 12.41
N ARG A 18 -44.13 19.51 12.87
CA ARG A 18 -44.11 20.74 13.70
C ARG A 18 -43.38 20.54 15.02
N LYS A 19 -43.57 19.39 15.68
CA LYS A 19 -42.81 19.03 16.90
C LYS A 19 -41.32 18.99 16.59
N ASN A 20 -40.91 18.26 15.55
CA ASN A 20 -39.51 18.10 15.17
C ASN A 20 -38.88 19.45 14.77
N LEU A 21 -39.59 20.27 13.98
CA LEU A 21 -39.14 21.64 13.66
C LEU A 21 -39.00 22.51 14.91
N THR A 22 -39.93 22.42 15.85
CA THR A 22 -39.86 23.19 17.11
C THR A 22 -38.69 22.73 17.96
N PHE A 23 -38.41 21.42 18.01
CA PHE A 23 -37.23 20.87 18.67
C PHE A 23 -35.94 21.39 18.03
N GLN A 24 -35.86 21.39 16.70
CA GLN A 24 -34.71 21.94 15.98
C GLN A 24 -34.55 23.45 16.16
N LYS A 25 -35.66 24.20 16.21
CA LYS A 25 -35.67 25.65 16.50
C LYS A 25 -35.21 25.97 17.92
N ARG A 26 -35.44 25.08 18.88
CA ARG A 26 -34.91 25.23 20.25
C ARG A 26 -33.42 24.90 20.35
N ASN A 27 -32.95 23.98 19.51
CA ASN A 27 -31.55 23.53 19.47
C ASN A 27 -30.75 24.11 18.28
N VAL A 28 -31.02 25.37 17.92
CA VAL A 28 -30.42 26.05 16.75
C VAL A 28 -28.89 26.06 16.80
N LYS A 29 -28.28 26.26 17.99
CA LYS A 29 -26.81 26.25 18.14
C LYS A 29 -26.21 24.91 17.72
N THR A 30 -26.81 23.80 18.15
CA THR A 30 -26.34 22.44 17.84
C THR A 30 -26.52 22.11 16.36
N ASN A 31 -27.65 22.52 15.77
CA ASN A 31 -27.91 22.31 14.34
C ASN A 31 -26.97 23.12 13.44
N ILE A 32 -26.71 24.37 13.80
CA ILE A 32 -25.73 25.21 13.11
C ILE A 32 -24.35 24.57 13.20
N LEU A 33 -23.92 24.13 14.39
CA LEU A 33 -22.62 23.48 14.55
C LEU A 33 -22.51 22.20 13.72
N LEU A 34 -23.57 21.40 13.66
CA LEU A 34 -23.60 20.17 12.88
C LEU A 34 -23.47 20.43 11.37
N ILE A 35 -24.12 21.46 10.84
CA ILE A 35 -24.01 21.85 9.42
C ILE A 35 -22.66 22.52 9.13
N LEU A 36 -22.13 23.32 10.07
CA LEU A 36 -20.84 23.98 9.93
C LEU A 36 -19.66 23.03 10.13
N PHE A 37 -19.82 21.90 10.81
CA PHE A 37 -18.73 20.97 11.09
C PHE A 37 -18.04 20.46 9.80
N PRO A 38 -18.77 19.99 8.77
CA PRO A 38 -18.22 19.74 7.43
C PRO A 38 -17.38 20.89 6.86
N LEU A 39 -17.86 22.13 7.01
CA LEU A 39 -17.20 23.33 6.49
C LEU A 39 -15.92 23.64 7.28
N ILE A 40 -15.98 23.60 8.61
CA ILE A 40 -14.83 23.82 9.50
C ILE A 40 -13.74 22.79 9.19
N LEU A 41 -14.11 21.51 9.05
CA LEU A 41 -13.17 20.47 8.71
C LEU A 41 -12.54 20.70 7.33
N SER A 42 -13.33 21.08 6.33
CA SER A 42 -12.82 21.37 4.99
C SER A 42 -11.81 22.52 5.01
N VAL A 43 -12.11 23.59 5.75
CA VAL A 43 -11.20 24.74 5.94
C VAL A 43 -9.93 24.36 6.69
N LEU A 44 -10.04 23.50 7.71
CA LEU A 44 -8.88 22.98 8.46
C LEU A 44 -7.96 22.17 7.54
N LEU A 45 -8.52 21.26 6.73
CA LEU A 45 -7.75 20.45 5.79
C LEU A 45 -7.05 21.29 4.73
N ILE A 46 -7.69 22.33 4.22
CA ILE A 46 -7.06 23.27 3.27
C ILE A 46 -5.94 24.06 3.94
N SER A 47 -6.18 24.58 5.14
CA SER A 47 -5.15 25.32 5.88
C SER A 47 -3.92 24.45 6.13
N LEU A 48 -4.12 23.19 6.50
CA LEU A 48 -3.05 22.22 6.69
C LEU A 48 -2.34 21.88 5.37
N GLN A 49 -3.10 21.68 4.28
CA GLN A 49 -2.54 21.48 2.95
C GLN A 49 -1.70 22.68 2.48
N SER A 50 -2.16 23.89 2.75
CA SER A 50 -1.41 25.12 2.43
C SER A 50 -0.10 25.20 3.20
N LEU A 51 -0.12 24.86 4.49
CA LEU A 51 1.07 24.80 5.32
C LEU A 51 2.07 23.76 4.79
N VAL A 52 1.59 22.57 4.44
CA VAL A 52 2.42 21.50 3.89
C VAL A 52 2.96 21.86 2.50
N ASN A 53 2.14 22.45 1.62
CA ASN A 53 2.60 22.92 0.31
C ASN A 53 3.69 23.98 0.44
N HIS A 54 3.58 24.93 1.39
CA HIS A 54 4.61 25.93 1.63
C HIS A 54 5.95 25.27 2.03
N GLN A 55 5.91 24.21 2.84
CA GLN A 55 7.10 23.43 3.19
C GLN A 55 7.64 22.64 1.99
N LEU A 56 6.76 22.05 1.17
CA LEU A 56 7.12 21.29 -0.03
C LEU A 56 7.38 22.15 -1.28
N THR A 57 7.41 23.48 -1.17
CA THR A 57 7.88 24.36 -2.25
C THR A 57 9.35 24.74 -2.10
N GLN A 58 10.01 24.26 -1.04
CA GLN A 58 11.44 24.45 -0.84
C GLN A 58 12.26 23.83 -1.99
N PRO A 59 13.41 24.43 -2.37
CA PRO A 59 14.19 24.00 -3.53
C PRO A 59 14.60 22.53 -3.49
N GLU A 60 14.75 21.94 -2.31
CA GLU A 60 15.09 20.52 -2.10
C GLU A 60 14.04 19.51 -2.64
N SER A 61 12.83 19.98 -2.93
CA SER A 61 11.69 19.13 -3.37
C SER A 61 11.34 19.27 -4.85
N LYS A 62 12.10 20.08 -5.59
CA LYS A 62 11.99 20.25 -7.05
C LYS A 62 13.20 19.64 -7.73
N CYS A 63 13.08 19.34 -9.02
CA CYS A 63 14.23 18.95 -9.81
C CYS A 63 15.26 20.11 -9.84
N GLY A 64 16.54 19.77 -9.69
CA GLY A 64 17.63 20.71 -9.79
C GLY A 64 17.78 21.22 -11.23
N CYS A 65 18.03 22.53 -11.35
CA CYS A 65 18.17 23.20 -12.64
C CYS A 65 19.35 24.17 -12.60
N VAL A 66 20.10 24.22 -13.69
CA VAL A 66 21.18 25.19 -13.91
C VAL A 66 20.86 26.05 -15.13
N CYS A 67 21.28 27.31 -15.09
CA CYS A 67 21.15 28.22 -16.21
C CYS A 67 22.24 27.95 -17.25
N ARG A 68 21.89 27.96 -18.54
CA ARG A 68 22.85 27.73 -19.65
C ARG A 68 24.15 28.56 -19.54
N ASP A 69 24.07 29.78 -19.00
CA ASP A 69 25.20 30.71 -18.87
C ASP A 69 25.87 30.71 -17.47
N ASN A 70 25.62 29.69 -16.64
CA ASN A 70 26.08 29.64 -15.23
C ASN A 70 25.66 30.88 -14.38
N SER A 71 24.66 31.64 -14.82
CA SER A 71 24.07 32.71 -14.03
C SER A 71 23.25 32.14 -12.87
N THR A 72 23.13 32.90 -11.78
CA THR A 72 22.33 32.50 -10.60
C THR A 72 20.82 32.59 -10.86
N THR A 73 20.39 33.29 -11.91
CA THR A 73 18.98 33.43 -12.32
C THR A 73 18.87 33.46 -13.84
N CYS A 74 17.86 32.77 -14.39
CA CYS A 74 17.55 32.73 -15.81
C CYS A 74 16.06 32.49 -16.04
N ASN A 75 15.59 32.82 -17.25
CA ASN A 75 14.23 32.54 -17.70
C ASN A 75 14.00 31.04 -17.88
N ASP A 76 12.75 30.60 -17.79
CA ASP A 76 12.40 29.17 -17.89
C ASP A 76 12.85 28.51 -19.21
N SER A 77 13.01 29.29 -20.28
CA SER A 77 13.53 28.82 -21.57
C SER A 77 15.03 28.46 -21.55
N ASP A 78 15.80 29.04 -20.62
CA ASP A 78 17.26 28.88 -20.54
C ASP A 78 17.69 27.97 -19.37
N LYS A 79 16.70 27.40 -18.65
CA LYS A 79 16.92 26.44 -17.57
C LYS A 79 17.12 25.05 -18.14
N LEU A 80 18.27 24.46 -17.81
CA LEU A 80 18.55 23.05 -18.02
C LEU A 80 18.26 22.33 -16.70
N CYS A 81 17.10 21.65 -16.65
CA CYS A 81 16.68 20.86 -15.50
C CYS A 81 16.94 19.39 -15.78
N GLY A 82 17.44 18.66 -14.79
CA GLY A 82 17.75 17.25 -14.95
C GLY A 82 18.37 16.64 -13.71
N VAL A 83 18.37 15.31 -13.68
CA VAL A 83 19.02 14.53 -12.63
C VAL A 83 20.48 14.93 -12.46
N GLN A 84 21.18 15.28 -13.55
CA GLN A 84 22.61 15.64 -13.51
C GLN A 84 22.89 16.92 -12.71
N TYR A 85 21.86 17.73 -12.46
CA TYR A 85 21.94 19.02 -11.77
C TYR A 85 21.22 18.98 -10.40
N SER A 86 20.86 17.78 -9.93
CA SER A 86 20.00 17.58 -8.76
C SER A 86 20.73 16.84 -7.64
N ASP A 87 20.47 17.23 -6.40
CA ASP A 87 20.90 16.49 -5.20
C ASP A 87 20.09 15.19 -5.01
N GLN A 88 20.55 14.30 -4.12
CA GLN A 88 19.94 12.99 -3.87
C GLN A 88 18.44 13.03 -3.57
N THR A 89 17.97 14.06 -2.88
CA THR A 89 16.56 14.27 -2.54
C THR A 89 15.75 14.84 -3.71
N GLN A 90 16.36 15.69 -4.54
CA GLN A 90 15.74 16.36 -5.69
C GLN A 90 15.55 15.40 -6.88
N MET A 91 16.43 14.42 -7.05
CA MET A 91 16.38 13.43 -8.14
C MET A 91 15.02 12.72 -8.23
N ALA A 92 14.34 12.50 -7.09
CA ALA A 92 13.04 11.84 -7.07
C ALA A 92 11.95 12.61 -7.84
N ALA A 93 12.06 13.94 -7.91
CA ALA A 93 11.10 14.83 -8.55
C ALA A 93 11.34 15.04 -10.05
N CYS A 94 12.53 14.68 -10.56
CA CYS A 94 12.94 14.94 -11.93
C CYS A 94 12.24 14.05 -12.97
N ALA A 95 12.11 14.59 -14.19
CA ALA A 95 11.76 13.81 -15.37
C ALA A 95 12.88 12.82 -15.72
N ILE A 96 12.50 11.57 -15.98
CA ILE A 96 13.41 10.51 -16.41
C ILE A 96 12.79 9.87 -17.66
N PRO A 97 13.07 10.41 -18.85
CA PRO A 97 12.49 9.93 -20.10
C PRO A 97 13.11 8.59 -20.56
N GLN A 98 14.37 8.35 -20.19
CA GLN A 98 15.10 7.11 -20.49
C GLN A 98 15.74 6.60 -19.19
N PRO A 99 15.03 5.74 -18.43
CA PRO A 99 15.58 5.10 -17.25
C PRO A 99 16.77 4.21 -17.57
N HIS A 100 17.70 4.09 -16.62
CA HIS A 100 18.86 3.21 -16.77
C HIS A 100 18.46 1.73 -16.71
N GLU A 101 19.22 0.90 -17.42
CA GLU A 101 19.01 -0.55 -17.53
C GLU A 101 19.92 -1.27 -16.56
N TRP A 102 19.36 -1.77 -15.45
CA TRP A 102 20.13 -2.47 -14.43
C TRP A 102 20.11 -3.98 -14.68
N PRO A 103 21.23 -4.70 -14.56
CA PRO A 103 21.21 -6.15 -14.68
C PRO A 103 20.39 -6.76 -13.53
N PRO A 104 19.64 -7.85 -13.78
CA PRO A 104 18.79 -8.44 -12.76
C PRO A 104 19.62 -9.14 -11.69
N LEU A 105 19.41 -8.74 -10.43
CA LEU A 105 20.12 -9.26 -9.27
C LEU A 105 19.26 -10.19 -8.44
N PHE A 106 19.89 -11.15 -7.77
CA PHE A 106 19.31 -11.94 -6.68
C PHE A 106 19.48 -11.21 -5.34
N GLN A 107 18.49 -11.28 -4.45
CA GLN A 107 18.66 -10.76 -3.08
C GLN A 107 19.43 -11.77 -2.24
N LEU A 108 20.64 -11.42 -1.83
CA LEU A 108 21.47 -12.25 -0.95
C LEU A 108 21.29 -11.85 0.52
N PRO A 109 21.46 -12.79 1.46
CA PRO A 109 21.60 -12.45 2.87
C PRO A 109 22.92 -11.69 3.09
N PRO A 110 23.00 -10.83 4.13
CA PRO A 110 24.25 -10.18 4.49
C PRO A 110 25.23 -11.20 5.06
N VAL A 111 26.26 -11.55 4.28
CA VAL A 111 27.31 -12.50 4.68
C VAL A 111 28.63 -11.76 4.82
N TYR A 112 29.29 -11.94 5.97
CA TYR A 112 30.66 -11.45 6.17
C TYR A 112 31.66 -12.46 5.63
N CYS A 113 32.07 -12.26 4.38
CA CYS A 113 33.11 -13.08 3.77
C CYS A 113 34.48 -12.46 4.02
N LYS A 114 35.45 -13.28 4.43
CA LYS A 114 36.84 -12.85 4.51
C LYS A 114 37.34 -12.52 3.11
N GLU A 115 38.17 -11.48 3.01
CA GLU A 115 38.88 -11.16 1.77
C GLU A 115 39.63 -12.40 1.25
N ASN A 116 39.57 -12.62 -0.06
CA ASN A 116 40.18 -13.75 -0.78
C ASN A 116 39.56 -15.14 -0.54
N VAL A 117 38.43 -15.26 0.15
CA VAL A 117 37.70 -16.52 0.34
C VAL A 117 36.32 -16.43 -0.33
N SER A 118 35.89 -17.51 -0.99
CA SER A 118 34.55 -17.60 -1.58
C SER A 118 33.47 -17.56 -0.50
N CYS A 119 32.41 -16.77 -0.73
CA CYS A 119 31.22 -16.78 0.10
C CYS A 119 30.40 -18.05 -0.17
N ALA A 120 29.88 -18.70 0.86
CA ALA A 120 28.94 -19.81 0.69
C ALA A 120 27.50 -19.31 0.82
N PHE A 121 26.66 -19.68 -0.15
CA PHE A 121 25.26 -19.30 -0.24
C PHE A 121 24.41 -20.55 -0.34
N ASN A 122 23.55 -20.78 0.66
CA ASN A 122 22.79 -22.02 0.73
C ASN A 122 21.45 -21.86 0.01
N MET A 123 21.09 -22.84 -0.82
CA MET A 123 19.77 -22.92 -1.45
C MET A 123 19.11 -24.25 -1.13
N LEU A 124 17.81 -24.24 -0.85
CA LEU A 124 17.06 -25.45 -0.54
C LEU A 124 16.22 -25.88 -1.73
N PHE A 125 16.14 -27.18 -1.97
CA PHE A 125 15.37 -27.78 -3.06
C PHE A 125 14.51 -28.94 -2.56
N THR A 126 13.30 -29.06 -3.10
CA THR A 126 12.42 -30.22 -2.93
C THR A 126 11.56 -30.43 -4.18
N SER A 127 10.99 -31.63 -4.33
CA SER A 127 10.15 -32.04 -5.47
C SER A 127 9.55 -33.42 -5.20
N ASP A 128 8.44 -33.75 -5.86
CA ASP A 128 7.92 -35.13 -5.92
C ASP A 128 8.90 -36.05 -6.66
N ASN A 129 9.61 -35.52 -7.67
CA ASN A 129 10.65 -36.23 -8.41
C ASN A 129 12.03 -35.61 -8.17
N GLN A 130 12.82 -36.27 -7.33
CA GLN A 130 14.17 -35.81 -6.97
C GLN A 130 15.13 -35.77 -8.16
N SER A 131 15.07 -36.75 -9.05
CA SER A 131 15.99 -36.82 -10.21
C SER A 131 15.76 -35.67 -11.18
N PHE A 132 14.49 -35.33 -11.42
CA PHE A 132 14.11 -34.17 -12.23
C PHE A 132 14.64 -32.87 -11.61
N ALA A 133 14.38 -32.65 -10.32
CA ALA A 133 14.80 -31.44 -9.64
C ALA A 133 16.32 -31.28 -9.59
N GLN A 134 17.08 -32.38 -9.43
CA GLN A 134 18.54 -32.36 -9.50
C GLN A 134 19.02 -31.89 -10.88
N ASN A 135 18.53 -32.52 -11.96
CA ASN A 135 18.88 -32.16 -13.34
C ASN A 135 18.55 -30.69 -13.67
N VAL A 136 17.41 -30.19 -13.19
CA VAL A 136 17.06 -28.77 -13.37
C VAL A 136 17.96 -27.87 -12.52
N SER A 137 18.21 -28.22 -11.26
CA SER A 137 19.04 -27.42 -10.36
C SER A 137 20.50 -27.30 -10.82
N ASP A 138 21.04 -28.34 -11.46
CA ASP A 138 22.39 -28.34 -12.02
C ASP A 138 22.51 -27.36 -13.20
N ASN A 139 21.41 -27.07 -13.90
CA ASN A 139 21.37 -26.12 -15.02
C ASN A 139 21.16 -24.65 -14.58
N MET A 140 20.91 -24.39 -13.29
CA MET A 140 20.64 -23.02 -12.79
C MET A 140 21.88 -22.12 -12.84
N PHE A 141 23.07 -22.65 -12.52
CA PHE A 141 24.29 -21.86 -12.41
C PHE A 141 25.28 -22.26 -13.53
N PRO A 142 25.28 -21.55 -14.68
CA PRO A 142 26.22 -21.84 -15.75
C PRO A 142 27.66 -21.55 -15.34
N ILE A 143 28.60 -22.26 -15.96
CA ILE A 143 30.03 -22.00 -15.84
C ILE A 143 30.36 -20.70 -16.60
N GLU A 144 31.26 -19.92 -16.01
CA GLU A 144 31.66 -18.55 -16.38
C GLU A 144 31.70 -18.26 -17.88
N SER A 145 30.99 -17.21 -18.31
CA SER A 145 31.41 -16.39 -19.44
C SER A 145 32.05 -15.11 -18.88
N TYR A 146 33.35 -14.93 -19.15
CA TYR A 146 34.04 -13.69 -18.81
C TYR A 146 33.29 -12.50 -19.43
N PRO A 147 33.11 -11.39 -18.69
CA PRO A 147 32.48 -10.20 -19.23
C PRO A 147 33.29 -9.65 -20.41
N ASP A 148 32.62 -9.24 -21.47
CA ASP A 148 33.26 -8.54 -22.58
C ASP A 148 33.70 -7.15 -22.12
N ASP A 149 34.98 -6.81 -22.28
CA ASP A 149 35.56 -5.53 -21.85
C ASP A 149 34.94 -4.29 -22.53
N ILE A 150 34.22 -4.49 -23.64
CA ILE A 150 33.65 -3.40 -24.46
C ILE A 150 32.35 -2.86 -23.83
N ASP A 151 31.49 -3.73 -23.30
CA ASP A 151 30.26 -3.35 -22.61
C ASP A 151 30.00 -4.31 -21.43
N ILE A 152 30.65 -3.99 -20.31
CA ILE A 152 30.56 -4.77 -19.08
C ILE A 152 29.09 -4.88 -18.64
N MET A 153 28.30 -3.81 -18.73
CA MET A 153 26.91 -3.81 -18.27
C MET A 153 26.01 -4.71 -19.10
N ALA A 154 26.20 -4.76 -20.43
CA ALA A 154 25.47 -5.67 -21.31
C ALA A 154 25.89 -7.14 -21.13
N SER A 155 27.12 -7.40 -20.70
CA SER A 155 27.63 -8.78 -20.50
C SER A 155 27.29 -9.37 -19.13
N LEU A 156 27.12 -8.53 -18.10
CA LEU A 156 26.77 -8.93 -16.73
C LEU A 156 25.55 -9.88 -16.59
N PRO A 157 24.43 -9.69 -17.33
CA PRO A 157 23.22 -10.51 -17.17
C PRO A 157 23.38 -11.99 -17.59
N SER A 158 24.44 -12.31 -18.35
CA SER A 158 24.77 -13.68 -18.75
C SER A 158 25.12 -14.57 -17.54
N ASN A 159 25.64 -13.94 -16.48
CA ASN A 159 25.98 -14.56 -15.21
C ASN A 159 24.85 -14.37 -14.19
N VAL A 160 24.69 -15.33 -13.27
CA VAL A 160 23.68 -15.22 -12.20
C VAL A 160 24.19 -14.29 -11.11
N LEU A 161 23.79 -13.02 -11.16
CA LEU A 161 24.24 -12.02 -10.20
C LEU A 161 23.35 -11.94 -8.96
N GLY A 162 23.94 -11.53 -7.83
CA GLY A 162 23.24 -11.25 -6.58
C GLY A 162 23.98 -10.23 -5.73
N SER A 163 23.26 -9.58 -4.82
CA SER A 163 23.83 -8.60 -3.89
C SER A 163 23.11 -8.64 -2.55
N ASP A 164 23.84 -8.40 -1.47
CA ASP A 164 23.32 -8.24 -0.11
C ASP A 164 22.91 -6.78 0.20
N ALA A 165 23.10 -5.87 -0.75
CA ALA A 165 22.57 -4.51 -0.66
C ALA A 165 21.04 -4.56 -0.55
N MET A 166 20.50 -3.70 0.30
CA MET A 166 19.06 -3.61 0.50
C MET A 166 18.42 -2.95 -0.72
N PRO A 167 17.33 -3.51 -1.28
CA PRO A 167 16.71 -2.92 -2.45
C PRO A 167 16.07 -1.58 -2.10
N GLY A 168 16.09 -0.67 -3.07
CA GLY A 168 15.49 0.65 -2.95
C GLY A 168 13.96 0.60 -3.02
N ALA A 169 13.32 1.73 -2.72
CA ALA A 169 11.88 1.90 -2.94
C ALA A 169 11.52 1.94 -4.44
N ASN A 170 12.52 2.21 -5.29
CA ASN A 170 12.39 2.37 -6.72
C ASN A 170 13.66 1.80 -7.41
N ASN A 171 13.62 1.58 -8.73
CA ASN A 171 14.73 1.04 -9.54
C ASN A 171 15.51 2.16 -10.25
N PHE A 172 15.33 3.41 -9.84
CA PHE A 172 16.01 4.54 -10.44
C PHE A 172 17.53 4.42 -10.27
N LEU A 173 17.96 4.16 -9.03
CA LEU A 173 19.33 3.78 -8.69
C LEU A 173 19.25 2.41 -8.03
N GLU A 174 19.97 1.43 -8.57
CA GLU A 174 20.08 0.11 -7.97
C GLU A 174 21.13 0.15 -6.83
N PRO A 175 20.73 0.00 -5.55
CA PRO A 175 21.66 0.15 -4.43
C PRO A 175 22.85 -0.81 -4.46
N ALA A 176 22.76 -1.93 -5.18
CA ALA A 176 23.90 -2.82 -5.36
C ALA A 176 25.07 -2.19 -6.15
N PHE A 177 24.79 -1.20 -7.01
CA PHE A 177 25.80 -0.47 -7.79
C PHE A 177 26.22 0.85 -7.14
N THR A 178 25.48 1.32 -6.14
CA THR A 178 25.73 2.60 -5.45
C THR A 178 26.17 2.44 -4.00
N SER A 179 26.47 1.22 -3.57
CA SER A 179 26.89 0.93 -2.20
C SER A 179 28.28 0.32 -2.22
N ASP A 180 29.06 0.53 -1.16
CA ASP A 180 30.39 -0.07 -0.97
C ASP A 180 30.32 -1.60 -0.72
N ARG A 181 29.27 -2.27 -1.19
CA ARG A 181 29.05 -3.71 -1.05
C ARG A 181 29.36 -4.43 -2.37
N PRO A 182 30.00 -5.60 -2.31
CA PRO A 182 30.32 -6.35 -3.52
C PRO A 182 29.05 -6.95 -4.15
N ILE A 183 29.07 -7.03 -5.47
CA ILE A 183 28.14 -7.85 -6.25
C ILE A 183 28.74 -9.25 -6.38
N PHE A 184 27.92 -10.28 -6.24
CA PHE A 184 28.35 -11.66 -6.39
C PHE A 184 27.82 -12.25 -7.68
N TYR A 185 28.68 -12.88 -8.47
CA TYR A 185 28.22 -13.86 -9.46
C TYR A 185 28.18 -15.23 -8.81
N LEU A 186 27.06 -15.92 -8.94
CA LEU A 186 26.76 -17.16 -8.26
C LEU A 186 27.15 -18.34 -9.15
N GLN A 187 27.98 -19.23 -8.60
CA GLN A 187 28.44 -20.46 -9.25
C GLN A 187 28.46 -21.63 -8.27
N THR A 188 28.37 -22.87 -8.76
CA THR A 188 28.49 -24.07 -7.92
C THR A 188 29.91 -24.28 -7.39
N GLN A 189 30.92 -23.81 -8.13
CA GLN A 189 32.33 -23.90 -7.76
C GLN A 189 33.02 -22.58 -8.08
N CYS A 190 33.63 -21.97 -7.06
CA CYS A 190 34.41 -20.75 -7.22
C CYS A 190 35.91 -21.04 -7.35
N PRO A 191 36.69 -20.17 -8.02
CA PRO A 191 38.14 -20.26 -8.03
C PRO A 191 38.73 -20.21 -6.62
N ARG A 192 39.83 -20.96 -6.40
CA ARG A 192 40.53 -21.02 -5.10
C ARG A 192 41.09 -19.67 -4.65
N TYR A 193 41.39 -18.78 -5.61
CA TYR A 193 41.79 -17.40 -5.38
C TYR A 193 40.78 -16.48 -6.05
N ASN A 194 39.85 -15.95 -5.27
CA ASN A 194 38.78 -15.08 -5.74
C ASN A 194 39.23 -13.62 -5.60
N PHE A 195 40.10 -13.17 -6.51
CA PHE A 195 40.60 -11.79 -6.49
C PHE A 195 39.52 -10.75 -6.79
N GLY A 196 38.36 -11.19 -7.29
CA GLY A 196 37.32 -10.30 -7.81
C GLY A 196 37.84 -9.44 -8.96
N TYR A 197 36.93 -8.77 -9.66
CA TYR A 197 37.31 -7.68 -10.55
C TYR A 197 36.50 -6.45 -10.15
N SER A 198 37.06 -5.28 -10.43
CA SER A 198 36.36 -4.02 -10.21
C SER A 198 36.37 -3.20 -11.48
N PHE A 199 35.26 -2.55 -11.76
CA PHE A 199 35.15 -1.63 -12.88
C PHE A 199 34.61 -0.29 -12.39
N PRO A 200 35.08 0.82 -12.97
CA PRO A 200 34.50 2.12 -12.68
C PRO A 200 33.14 2.22 -13.37
N TYR A 201 32.14 2.68 -12.64
CA TYR A 201 30.81 2.96 -13.15
C TYR A 201 30.44 4.42 -12.86
N GLN A 202 29.93 5.12 -13.86
CA GLN A 202 29.51 6.52 -13.75
C GLN A 202 27.99 6.61 -13.70
N ILE A 203 27.46 7.03 -12.56
CA ILE A 203 26.06 7.41 -12.43
C ILE A 203 25.93 8.83 -13.02
N PRO A 204 24.94 9.10 -13.89
CA PRO A 204 24.71 10.46 -14.40
C PRO A 204 24.54 11.46 -13.26
N GLY A 205 25.48 12.41 -13.13
CA GLY A 205 25.46 13.47 -12.09
C GLY A 205 26.38 13.23 -10.88
N ASN A 206 26.97 12.04 -10.70
CA ASN A 206 27.84 11.72 -9.57
C ASN A 206 29.28 11.35 -10.01
N ALA A 207 30.19 11.29 -9.04
CA ALA A 207 31.54 10.77 -9.23
C ALA A 207 31.50 9.29 -9.62
N SER A 208 32.53 8.82 -10.33
CA SER A 208 32.67 7.40 -10.68
C SER A 208 32.81 6.55 -9.42
N GLU A 209 31.88 5.62 -9.22
CA GLU A 209 31.96 4.61 -8.17
C GLU A 209 32.67 3.36 -8.69
N LYS A 210 33.40 2.66 -7.81
CA LYS A 210 34.05 1.40 -8.16
C LYS A 210 33.17 0.27 -7.67
N VAL A 211 32.66 -0.52 -8.61
CA VAL A 211 31.83 -1.68 -8.29
C VAL A 211 32.74 -2.90 -8.25
N GLU A 212 32.74 -3.60 -7.12
CA GLU A 212 33.49 -4.84 -6.96
C GLU A 212 32.61 -6.05 -7.21
N VAL A 213 33.08 -6.96 -8.07
CA VAL A 213 32.39 -8.21 -8.41
C VAL A 213 33.22 -9.40 -7.94
N ARG A 214 32.60 -10.32 -7.18
CA ARG A 214 33.25 -11.50 -6.59
C ARG A 214 32.48 -12.79 -6.87
N CYS A 215 33.17 -13.93 -6.84
CA CYS A 215 32.48 -15.23 -6.90
C CYS A 215 31.76 -15.56 -5.59
N GLY A 216 30.49 -15.94 -5.68
CA GLY A 216 29.70 -16.54 -4.61
C GLY A 216 29.45 -18.03 -4.89
N GLN A 217 29.90 -18.90 -4.00
CA GLN A 217 29.69 -20.34 -4.11
C GLN A 217 28.29 -20.71 -3.63
N VAL A 218 27.49 -21.29 -4.51
CA VAL A 218 26.15 -21.80 -4.19
C VAL A 218 26.22 -23.25 -3.79
N ILE A 219 25.60 -23.57 -2.65
CA ILE A 219 25.49 -24.94 -2.12
C ILE A 219 24.02 -25.33 -2.12
N ASN A 220 23.69 -26.30 -2.96
CA ASN A 220 22.34 -26.84 -3.08
C ASN A 220 22.11 -27.92 -2.01
N PHE A 221 21.05 -27.78 -1.21
CA PHE A 221 20.64 -28.74 -0.20
C PHE A 221 19.26 -29.32 -0.52
N TRP A 222 19.15 -30.63 -0.46
CA TRP A 222 17.90 -31.34 -0.69
C TRP A 222 17.06 -31.47 0.59
N ARG A 223 15.73 -31.32 0.48
CA ARG A 223 14.76 -31.60 1.55
C ARG A 223 13.65 -32.52 1.05
N ASN A 224 13.13 -33.34 1.95
CA ASN A 224 12.14 -34.36 1.61
C ASN A 224 10.72 -33.80 1.47
N SER A 225 10.44 -32.65 2.08
CA SER A 225 9.12 -32.02 2.03
C SER A 225 9.19 -30.50 2.07
N SER A 226 8.13 -29.86 1.56
CA SER A 226 7.93 -28.41 1.67
C SER A 226 7.81 -27.93 3.12
N SER A 227 7.27 -28.77 4.03
CA SER A 227 7.24 -28.47 5.46
C SER A 227 8.63 -28.44 6.11
N ASP A 228 9.58 -29.24 5.62
CA ASP A 228 10.96 -29.20 6.10
C ASP A 228 11.63 -27.90 5.68
N ILE A 229 11.40 -27.45 4.43
CA ILE A 229 11.85 -26.15 3.93
C ILE A 229 11.28 -25.04 4.81
N ASP A 230 9.96 -25.02 5.05
CA ASP A 230 9.33 -23.98 5.86
C ASP A 230 9.88 -23.95 7.29
N THR A 231 10.07 -25.12 7.91
CA THR A 231 10.64 -25.25 9.24
C THR A 231 12.08 -24.72 9.30
N GLU A 232 12.90 -25.01 8.29
CA GLU A 232 14.29 -24.56 8.26
C GLU A 232 14.42 -23.07 7.96
N LEU A 233 13.63 -22.54 7.01
CA LEU A 233 13.54 -21.11 6.74
C LEU A 233 13.07 -20.35 7.98
N TYR A 234 12.08 -20.89 8.72
CA TYR A 234 11.59 -20.30 9.95
C TYR A 234 12.65 -20.30 11.06
N LYS A 235 13.37 -21.41 11.26
CA LYS A 235 14.49 -21.49 12.22
C LYS A 235 15.65 -20.56 11.85
N GLY A 236 15.94 -20.42 10.56
CA GLY A 236 16.96 -19.51 10.04
C GLY A 236 16.64 -18.02 10.25
N ASN A 237 15.36 -17.69 10.41
CA ASN A 237 14.93 -16.32 10.65
C ASN A 237 15.30 -15.83 12.06
N GLN A 238 15.52 -14.52 12.22
CA GLN A 238 16.07 -13.89 13.44
C GLN A 238 15.30 -14.21 14.74
N ARG A 239 14.04 -14.64 14.67
CA ARG A 239 13.20 -15.00 15.83
C ARG A 239 13.42 -16.42 16.37
N GLY A 240 14.08 -17.31 15.62
CA GLY A 240 14.32 -18.71 16.00
C GLY A 240 15.74 -19.01 16.52
N LYS A 241 16.58 -17.99 16.73
CA LYS A 241 18.02 -18.16 16.94
C LYS A 241 18.39 -18.57 18.37
N SER A 242 18.70 -19.85 18.56
CA SER A 242 19.66 -20.32 19.56
C SER A 242 20.99 -20.59 18.87
N GLU A 243 22.07 -19.93 19.30
CA GLU A 243 23.47 -20.15 18.89
C GLU A 243 23.85 -19.74 17.45
N GLY A 244 24.31 -18.49 17.29
CA GLY A 244 25.53 -18.08 16.55
C GLY A 244 25.80 -18.49 15.09
N ARG A 245 25.07 -19.44 14.48
CA ARG A 245 25.22 -19.85 13.08
C ARG A 245 24.16 -19.15 12.26
N ILE A 246 24.61 -18.25 11.39
CA ILE A 246 23.74 -17.69 10.37
C ILE A 246 23.59 -18.82 9.34
N ASN A 247 22.43 -19.48 9.29
CA ASN A 247 22.11 -20.31 8.15
C ASN A 247 21.77 -19.34 7.00
N ASP A 248 22.76 -19.04 6.17
CA ASP A 248 22.70 -18.12 5.03
C ASP A 248 21.90 -18.71 3.87
N ILE A 249 20.63 -19.04 4.13
CA ILE A 249 19.70 -19.55 3.13
C ILE A 249 19.23 -18.37 2.29
N VAL A 250 19.58 -18.39 1.01
CA VAL A 250 19.27 -17.33 0.06
C VAL A 250 17.83 -17.45 -0.42
N SER A 251 17.46 -18.66 -0.86
CA SER A 251 16.14 -18.99 -1.38
C SER A 251 15.88 -20.49 -1.26
N ALA A 252 14.60 -20.86 -1.34
CA ALA A 252 14.20 -22.24 -1.50
C ALA A 252 13.31 -22.39 -2.73
N PHE A 253 13.34 -23.58 -3.33
CA PHE A 253 12.59 -23.94 -4.52
C PHE A 253 11.94 -25.31 -4.33
N ASP A 254 10.68 -25.42 -4.71
CA ASP A 254 9.89 -26.64 -4.64
C ASP A 254 9.27 -26.84 -6.01
N PHE A 255 9.71 -27.90 -6.67
CA PHE A 255 9.24 -28.25 -8.00
C PHE A 255 7.92 -29.02 -7.98
N LEU A 256 7.33 -29.30 -6.81
CA LEU A 256 6.02 -29.94 -6.68
C LEU A 256 5.93 -31.17 -7.62
N ASN A 257 4.93 -31.19 -8.49
CA ASN A 257 4.66 -32.21 -9.49
C ASN A 257 5.23 -31.88 -10.89
N SER A 258 6.26 -31.04 -10.98
CA SER A 258 6.88 -30.65 -12.25
C SER A 258 7.50 -31.84 -12.98
N ASN A 259 7.37 -31.83 -14.31
CA ASN A 259 7.89 -32.87 -15.20
C ASN A 259 8.29 -32.27 -16.56
N GLU A 260 8.51 -33.10 -17.58
CA GLU A 260 8.85 -32.66 -18.94
C GLU A 260 7.72 -31.87 -19.64
N ASP A 261 6.46 -32.09 -19.25
CA ASP A 261 5.28 -31.49 -19.89
C ASP A 261 4.80 -30.20 -19.20
N GLY A 262 5.18 -29.98 -17.93
CA GLY A 262 4.72 -28.84 -17.15
C GLY A 262 5.64 -28.47 -16.00
N LEU A 263 5.81 -27.16 -15.81
CA LEU A 263 6.56 -26.57 -14.71
C LEU A 263 5.61 -25.96 -13.68
N ASN A 264 5.59 -26.54 -12.48
CA ASN A 264 4.85 -26.04 -11.33
C ASN A 264 5.82 -25.82 -10.17
N VAL A 265 6.17 -24.57 -9.89
CA VAL A 265 7.23 -24.25 -8.92
C VAL A 265 6.77 -23.23 -7.90
N THR A 266 7.07 -23.50 -6.64
CA THR A 266 6.98 -22.52 -5.57
C THR A 266 8.36 -21.94 -5.29
N VAL A 267 8.44 -20.61 -5.14
CA VAL A 267 9.68 -19.87 -4.85
C VAL A 267 9.55 -19.19 -3.51
N TRP A 268 10.42 -19.55 -2.57
CA TRP A 268 10.47 -18.91 -1.26
C TRP A 268 11.50 -17.80 -1.29
N TYR A 269 11.08 -16.62 -0.85
CA TYR A 269 11.93 -15.45 -0.71
C TYR A 269 11.79 -14.85 0.67
N ASN A 270 12.84 -14.16 1.12
CA ASN A 270 12.83 -13.50 2.40
C ASN A 270 12.11 -12.14 2.32
N SER A 271 10.91 -12.06 2.89
CA SER A 271 10.11 -10.81 2.96
C SER A 271 10.24 -10.05 4.28
N THR A 272 11.22 -10.37 5.13
CA THR A 272 11.32 -9.81 6.50
C THR A 272 11.47 -8.28 6.50
N ARG A 273 11.98 -7.68 5.43
CA ARG A 273 12.15 -6.21 5.30
C ARG A 273 11.26 -5.67 4.18
N LYS A 274 10.09 -5.11 4.54
CA LYS A 274 9.00 -4.68 3.63
C LYS A 274 9.24 -3.38 2.85
N VAL A 275 10.43 -2.77 2.90
CA VAL A 275 10.61 -1.34 2.54
C VAL A 275 11.12 -1.13 1.10
N GLY A 276 11.36 -2.18 0.29
CA GLY A 276 11.92 -2.04 -1.07
C GLY A 276 11.35 -3.01 -2.10
N LEU A 277 11.69 -2.76 -3.37
CA LEU A 277 11.32 -3.62 -4.50
C LEU A 277 12.00 -4.99 -4.37
N LEU A 278 11.20 -6.04 -4.34
CA LEU A 278 11.71 -7.39 -4.15
C LEU A 278 12.35 -7.90 -5.45
N ARG A 279 13.59 -8.42 -5.35
CA ARG A 279 14.37 -9.00 -6.45
C ARG A 279 13.91 -10.42 -6.87
N ILE A 280 12.61 -10.69 -6.82
CA ILE A 280 11.98 -11.98 -7.18
C ILE A 280 12.12 -12.32 -8.67
N PRO A 281 12.03 -11.37 -9.63
CA PRO A 281 12.08 -11.69 -11.05
C PRO A 281 13.33 -12.48 -11.46
N ARG A 282 14.49 -12.23 -10.82
CA ARG A 282 15.70 -12.99 -11.10
C ARG A 282 15.59 -14.45 -10.68
N SER A 283 14.93 -14.75 -9.55
CA SER A 283 14.68 -16.13 -9.11
C SER A 283 13.77 -16.89 -10.07
N VAL A 284 12.72 -16.24 -10.57
CA VAL A 284 11.80 -16.84 -11.55
C VAL A 284 12.50 -17.10 -12.88
N ASN A 285 13.27 -16.13 -13.37
CA ASN A 285 14.07 -16.29 -14.59
C ASN A 285 15.11 -17.43 -14.44
N LEU A 286 15.79 -17.52 -13.30
CA LEU A 286 16.78 -18.57 -13.03
C LEU A 286 16.20 -19.98 -13.21
N ILE A 287 15.04 -20.24 -12.60
CA ILE A 287 14.35 -21.53 -12.70
C ILE A 287 13.83 -21.78 -14.11
N SER A 288 13.20 -20.77 -14.71
CA SER A 288 12.61 -20.89 -16.05
C SER A 288 13.69 -21.19 -17.08
N ASN A 289 14.83 -20.51 -17.00
CA ASN A 289 15.98 -20.76 -17.87
C ASN A 289 16.57 -22.16 -17.65
N ALA A 290 16.68 -22.61 -16.40
CA ALA A 290 17.19 -23.94 -16.07
C ALA A 290 16.27 -25.06 -16.59
N TYR A 291 14.95 -24.88 -16.47
CA TYR A 291 13.97 -25.80 -17.01
C TYR A 291 14.00 -25.87 -18.55
N LEU A 292 14.10 -24.71 -19.22
CA LEU A 292 14.23 -24.66 -20.68
C LEU A 292 15.51 -25.33 -21.18
N LYS A 293 16.64 -25.18 -20.46
CA LYS A 293 17.87 -25.91 -20.76
C LYS A 293 17.72 -27.42 -20.61
N PHE A 294 16.98 -27.86 -19.60
CA PHE A 294 16.69 -29.27 -19.40
C PHE A 294 15.86 -29.85 -20.55
N LEU A 295 14.84 -29.13 -21.05
CA LEU A 295 13.97 -29.59 -22.14
C LEU A 295 14.60 -29.51 -23.53
N LEU A 296 15.21 -28.38 -23.85
CA LEU A 296 15.64 -28.03 -25.22
C LEU A 296 17.15 -28.22 -25.44
N GLY A 297 17.89 -28.54 -24.38
CA GLY A 297 19.34 -28.71 -24.40
C GLY A 297 20.13 -27.47 -23.93
N PRO A 298 21.45 -27.63 -23.74
CA PRO A 298 22.30 -26.65 -23.07
C PRO A 298 22.49 -25.33 -23.83
N ASP A 299 22.26 -25.32 -25.14
CA ASP A 299 22.38 -24.13 -25.99
C ASP A 299 21.21 -23.15 -25.81
N THR A 300 20.11 -23.60 -25.20
CA THR A 300 18.95 -22.76 -24.95
C THR A 300 19.24 -21.78 -23.81
N LYS A 301 19.05 -20.49 -24.06
CA LYS A 301 19.23 -19.42 -23.06
C LYS A 301 18.06 -18.45 -23.08
N MET A 302 17.37 -18.35 -21.95
CA MET A 302 16.40 -17.30 -21.67
C MET A 302 17.10 -16.17 -20.90
N LEU A 303 17.74 -15.27 -21.65
CA LEU A 303 18.45 -14.14 -21.07
C LEU A 303 17.46 -13.13 -20.48
N PHE A 304 17.62 -12.82 -19.20
CA PHE A 304 16.99 -11.67 -18.58
C PHE A 304 18.01 -10.54 -18.56
N GLU A 305 17.89 -9.64 -19.52
CA GLU A 305 18.90 -8.64 -19.83
C GLU A 305 18.94 -7.52 -18.78
N PHE A 306 17.79 -6.91 -18.48
CA PHE A 306 17.75 -5.80 -17.53
C PHE A 306 16.41 -5.65 -16.82
N VAL A 307 16.46 -4.89 -15.73
CA VAL A 307 15.33 -4.30 -15.01
C VAL A 307 15.49 -2.79 -15.11
N LYS A 308 14.42 -2.10 -15.53
CA LYS A 308 14.38 -0.65 -15.57
C LYS A 308 13.07 -0.12 -15.03
N GLU A 309 13.07 1.15 -14.63
CA GLU A 309 11.82 1.85 -14.34
C GLU A 309 11.03 2.16 -15.60
N ILE A 310 9.78 2.56 -15.40
CA ILE A 310 8.97 3.14 -16.46
C ILE A 310 9.41 4.61 -16.63
N PRO A 311 9.56 5.09 -17.88
CA PRO A 311 9.78 6.51 -18.13
C PRO A 311 8.75 7.38 -17.40
N LYS A 312 9.22 8.39 -16.66
CA LYS A 312 8.35 9.29 -15.90
C LYS A 312 8.58 10.75 -16.27
N PRO A 313 7.50 11.55 -16.37
CA PRO A 313 7.63 13.00 -16.47
C PRO A 313 8.08 13.59 -15.12
N GLU A 314 8.40 14.88 -15.11
CA GLU A 314 8.68 15.60 -13.86
C GLU A 314 7.45 15.54 -12.95
N THR A 315 7.63 15.03 -11.75
CA THR A 315 6.56 14.91 -10.75
C THR A 315 6.97 15.67 -9.50
N PRO A 316 6.41 16.87 -9.24
CA PRO A 316 6.70 17.57 -8.01
C PRO A 316 6.23 16.74 -6.82
N ILE A 317 7.04 16.67 -5.76
CA ILE A 317 6.68 15.96 -4.53
C ILE A 317 5.51 16.69 -3.88
N ARG A 318 4.29 16.19 -4.09
CA ARG A 318 3.06 16.73 -3.52
C ARG A 318 2.53 15.75 -2.49
N LEU A 319 2.56 16.13 -1.21
CA LEU A 319 1.83 15.39 -0.19
C LEU A 319 0.40 15.92 -0.14
N GLU A 320 -0.55 15.08 -0.53
CA GLU A 320 -1.96 15.35 -0.32
C GLU A 320 -2.36 14.91 1.08
N VAL A 321 -2.29 15.87 2.00
CA VAL A 321 -2.68 15.71 3.40
C VAL A 321 -4.12 15.20 3.51
N ALA A 322 -5.00 15.70 2.64
CA ALA A 322 -6.37 15.23 2.54
C ALA A 322 -6.42 13.72 2.23
N SER A 323 -5.61 13.21 1.29
CA SER A 323 -5.58 11.79 0.93
C SER A 323 -5.01 10.93 2.06
N LEU A 324 -3.98 11.42 2.79
CA LEU A 324 -3.36 10.71 3.90
C LEU A 324 -4.28 10.57 5.13
N LEU A 325 -5.05 11.62 5.44
CA LEU A 325 -5.94 11.68 6.61
C LEU A 325 -7.40 11.32 6.25
N SER A 326 -7.75 11.27 4.96
CA SER A 326 -9.14 11.12 4.46
C SER A 326 -9.90 9.96 5.08
N GLY A 327 -9.29 8.76 5.13
CA GLY A 327 -9.97 7.55 5.56
C GLY A 327 -10.53 7.62 6.98
N LEU A 328 -9.81 8.26 7.91
CA LEU A 328 -10.26 8.44 9.29
C LEU A 328 -11.27 9.58 9.42
N PHE A 329 -10.88 10.77 8.94
CA PHE A 329 -11.64 11.98 9.18
C PHE A 329 -13.00 11.97 8.46
N PHE A 330 -13.04 11.51 7.20
CA PHE A 330 -14.31 11.42 6.47
C PHE A 330 -15.24 10.37 7.06
N THR A 331 -14.70 9.24 7.52
CA THR A 331 -15.49 8.20 8.20
C THR A 331 -16.16 8.76 9.45
N TRP A 332 -15.44 9.51 10.29
CA TRP A 332 -16.02 10.15 11.47
C TRP A 332 -17.08 11.20 11.13
N VAL A 333 -16.88 12.01 10.09
CA VAL A 333 -17.85 13.03 9.66
C VAL A 333 -19.17 12.39 9.23
N VAL A 334 -19.10 11.32 8.42
CA VAL A 334 -20.29 10.62 7.95
C VAL A 334 -21.00 9.92 9.12
N LEU A 335 -20.22 9.32 10.03
CA LEU A 335 -20.74 8.64 11.21
C LEU A 335 -21.30 9.57 12.30
N LEU A 336 -20.96 10.86 12.30
CA LEU A 336 -21.35 11.81 13.35
C LEU A 336 -22.87 11.96 13.51
N LEU A 337 -23.65 11.66 12.46
CA LEU A 337 -25.11 11.64 12.52
C LEU A 337 -25.69 10.50 13.37
N PHE A 338 -24.93 9.42 13.57
CA PHE A 338 -25.41 8.24 14.28
C PHE A 338 -25.72 8.55 15.76
N PRO A 339 -24.80 9.18 16.53
CA PRO A 339 -25.09 9.67 17.88
C PRO A 339 -26.31 10.58 17.94
N VAL A 340 -26.50 11.46 16.96
CA VAL A 340 -27.62 12.41 16.92
C VAL A 340 -28.96 11.68 16.81
N ILE A 341 -29.06 10.71 15.91
CA ILE A 341 -30.28 9.92 15.72
C ILE A 341 -30.54 9.06 16.97
N LEU A 342 -29.54 8.33 17.46
CA LEU A 342 -29.70 7.43 18.60
C LEU A 342 -30.09 8.19 19.88
N THR A 343 -29.43 9.32 20.16
CA THR A 343 -29.73 10.12 21.36
C THR A 343 -31.12 10.74 21.31
N SER A 344 -31.59 11.17 20.15
CA SER A 344 -32.97 11.68 20.00
C SER A 344 -34.02 10.60 20.29
N LEU A 345 -33.83 9.38 19.77
CA LEU A 345 -34.73 8.24 20.02
C LEU A 345 -34.75 7.84 21.50
N VAL A 346 -33.58 7.75 22.13
CA VAL A 346 -33.47 7.41 23.56
C VAL A 346 -34.01 8.54 24.43
N TYR A 347 -33.90 9.80 24.01
CA TYR A 347 -34.49 10.94 24.70
C TYR A 347 -36.02 10.89 24.71
N GLU A 348 -36.63 10.60 23.56
CA GLU A 348 -38.09 10.42 23.48
C GLU A 348 -38.58 9.25 24.33
N LYS A 349 -37.79 8.18 24.40
CA LYS A 349 -38.05 7.02 25.26
C LYS A 349 -37.93 7.39 26.75
N GLN A 350 -36.84 8.05 27.15
CA GLN A 350 -36.57 8.42 28.54
C GLN A 350 -37.62 9.39 29.11
N GLN A 351 -38.00 10.40 28.32
CA GLN A 351 -39.02 11.40 28.71
C GLN A 351 -40.46 10.89 28.48
N LYS A 352 -40.64 9.63 28.07
CA LYS A 352 -41.94 9.02 27.76
C LYS A 352 -42.77 9.80 26.74
N LEU A 353 -42.11 10.58 25.87
CA LEU A 353 -42.77 11.41 24.86
C LEU A 353 -43.55 10.55 23.87
N ARG A 354 -43.06 9.35 23.54
CA ARG A 354 -43.78 8.41 22.68
C ARG A 354 -45.12 7.95 23.28
N ILE A 355 -45.16 7.67 24.58
CA ILE A 355 -46.39 7.27 25.28
C ILE A 355 -47.36 8.45 25.28
N MET A 356 -46.87 9.66 25.56
CA MET A 356 -47.68 10.87 25.50
C MET A 356 -48.29 11.06 24.10
N MET A 357 -47.52 10.91 23.02
CA MET A 357 -48.05 11.01 21.65
C MET A 357 -49.07 9.92 21.33
N LYS A 358 -48.87 8.69 21.82
CA LYS A 358 -49.84 7.59 21.67
C LYS A 358 -51.17 7.90 22.39
N MET A 359 -51.12 8.51 23.58
CA MET A 359 -52.31 8.98 24.30
C MET A 359 -53.05 10.11 23.57
N HIS A 360 -52.38 10.84 22.68
CA HIS A 360 -52.99 11.87 21.81
C HIS A 360 -53.46 11.29 20.45
N GLY A 361 -53.53 9.98 20.29
CA GLY A 361 -54.07 9.31 19.10
C GLY A 361 -53.05 9.04 17.99
N LEU A 362 -51.74 9.12 18.26
CA LEU A 362 -50.71 8.73 17.30
C LEU A 362 -50.53 7.19 17.29
N GLY A 363 -50.70 6.58 16.12
CA GLY A 363 -50.44 5.15 15.93
C GLY A 363 -48.95 4.80 15.93
N ASP A 364 -48.61 3.57 16.34
CA ASP A 364 -47.22 3.10 16.37
C ASP A 364 -46.58 3.01 14.97
N GLY A 365 -47.33 2.57 13.95
CA GLY A 365 -46.85 2.50 12.57
C GLY A 365 -46.49 3.87 11.97
N PRO A 366 -47.44 4.84 11.97
CA PRO A 366 -47.16 6.20 11.51
C PRO A 366 -45.98 6.86 12.23
N TYR A 367 -45.85 6.69 13.55
CA TYR A 367 -44.72 7.23 14.31
C TYR A 367 -43.37 6.78 13.73
N TRP A 368 -43.18 5.49 13.49
CA TRP A 368 -41.92 4.97 12.96
C TRP A 368 -41.65 5.42 11.53
N MET A 369 -42.67 5.42 10.67
CA MET A 369 -42.54 5.88 9.28
C MET A 369 -42.15 7.36 9.19
N ILE A 370 -42.80 8.21 10.00
CA ILE A 370 -42.54 9.65 10.04
C ILE A 370 -41.18 9.94 10.67
N SER A 371 -40.81 9.22 11.74
CA SER A 371 -39.51 9.39 12.40
C SER A 371 -38.36 8.99 11.46
N TYR A 372 -38.49 7.85 10.78
CA TYR A 372 -37.51 7.41 9.79
C TYR A 372 -37.40 8.40 8.62
N GLY A 373 -38.52 8.84 8.04
CA GLY A 373 -38.51 9.84 6.96
C GLY A 373 -37.87 11.16 7.38
N TYR A 374 -38.09 11.59 8.62
CA TYR A 374 -37.45 12.77 9.19
C TYR A 374 -35.93 12.62 9.32
N PHE A 375 -35.44 11.50 9.87
CA PHE A 375 -33.99 11.26 9.98
C PHE A 375 -33.34 11.06 8.61
N LEU A 376 -34.03 10.43 7.66
CA LEU A 376 -33.57 10.29 6.28
C LEU A 376 -33.38 11.67 5.63
N ALA A 377 -34.38 12.56 5.72
CA ALA A 377 -34.28 13.91 5.19
C ALA A 377 -33.12 14.70 5.82
N LEU A 378 -32.96 14.61 7.15
CA LEU A 378 -31.86 15.27 7.86
C LEU A 378 -30.49 14.77 7.37
N SER A 379 -30.33 13.45 7.28
CA SER A 379 -29.07 12.83 6.85
C SER A 379 -28.74 13.12 5.38
N VAL A 380 -29.74 13.13 4.50
CA VAL A 380 -29.55 13.50 3.09
C VAL A 380 -29.09 14.95 2.97
N ILE A 381 -29.74 15.89 3.65
CA ILE A 381 -29.33 17.30 3.63
C ILE A 381 -27.88 17.46 4.14
N TYR A 382 -27.54 16.79 5.23
CA TYR A 382 -26.19 16.83 5.79
C TYR A 382 -25.12 16.32 4.82
N ILE A 383 -25.34 15.15 4.19
CA ILE A 383 -24.40 14.58 3.23
C ILE A 383 -24.30 15.44 1.97
N LEU A 384 -25.42 16.00 1.49
CA LEU A 384 -25.38 16.95 0.38
C LEU A 384 -24.52 18.17 0.73
N CYS A 385 -24.71 18.77 1.91
CA CYS A 385 -23.84 19.86 2.38
C CYS A 385 -22.37 19.43 2.44
N PHE A 386 -22.07 18.26 2.99
CA PHE A 386 -20.71 17.75 3.08
C PHE A 386 -20.04 17.56 1.71
N VAL A 387 -20.73 16.93 0.75
CA VAL A 387 -20.22 16.72 -0.62
C VAL A 387 -20.08 18.07 -1.36
N THR A 388 -21.05 18.98 -1.24
CA THR A 388 -20.97 20.29 -1.89
C THR A 388 -19.79 21.13 -1.37
N PHE A 389 -19.62 21.22 -0.04
CA PHE A 389 -18.47 21.94 0.53
C PHE A 389 -17.16 21.25 0.14
N GLY A 390 -17.05 19.93 0.28
CA GLY A 390 -15.85 19.19 -0.11
C GLY A 390 -15.48 19.39 -1.58
N SER A 391 -16.47 19.44 -2.47
CA SER A 391 -16.28 19.70 -3.90
C SER A 391 -15.90 21.15 -4.21
N VAL A 392 -16.54 22.14 -3.57
CA VAL A 392 -16.22 23.57 -3.74
C VAL A 392 -14.79 23.86 -3.31
N PHE A 393 -14.33 23.20 -2.25
CA PHE A 393 -12.97 23.30 -1.73
C PHE A 393 -11.95 22.46 -2.52
N GLY A 394 -12.36 21.76 -3.58
CA GLY A 394 -11.45 21.03 -4.47
C GLY A 394 -10.81 19.79 -3.86
N LEU A 395 -11.42 19.17 -2.84
CA LEU A 395 -10.90 17.95 -2.24
C LEU A 395 -11.03 16.80 -3.25
N LYS A 396 -9.89 16.24 -3.67
CA LYS A 396 -9.80 15.16 -4.68
C LYS A 396 -10.69 13.95 -4.39
N PHE A 397 -10.92 13.65 -3.12
CA PHE A 397 -11.83 12.58 -2.71
C PHE A 397 -13.24 12.70 -3.33
N PHE A 398 -13.78 13.93 -3.39
CA PHE A 398 -15.11 14.20 -3.93
C PHE A 398 -15.12 14.54 -5.42
N THR A 399 -13.99 14.98 -5.99
CA THR A 399 -13.92 15.41 -7.39
C THR A 399 -13.39 14.33 -8.33
N LEU A 400 -12.65 13.35 -7.83
CA LEU A 400 -12.11 12.24 -8.65
C LEU A 400 -13.15 11.17 -8.98
N ASN A 401 -14.14 10.96 -8.12
CA ASN A 401 -15.15 9.91 -8.29
C ASN A 401 -16.45 10.50 -8.87
N ASP A 402 -17.13 9.76 -9.73
CA ASP A 402 -18.44 10.17 -10.24
C ASP A 402 -19.45 10.39 -9.10
N TYR A 403 -20.15 11.53 -9.14
CA TYR A 403 -21.14 11.89 -8.12
C TYR A 403 -22.28 10.87 -7.98
N SER A 404 -22.60 10.13 -9.05
CA SER A 404 -23.60 9.05 -9.00
C SER A 404 -23.20 7.91 -8.08
N ILE A 405 -21.93 7.49 -8.12
CA ILE A 405 -21.41 6.42 -7.25
C ILE A 405 -21.39 6.92 -5.80
N GLN A 406 -20.95 8.16 -5.58
CA GLN A 406 -20.97 8.78 -4.26
C GLN A 406 -22.38 8.84 -3.67
N PHE A 407 -23.37 9.23 -4.48
CA PHE A 407 -24.76 9.30 -4.07
C PHE A 407 -25.29 7.92 -3.64
N ILE A 408 -25.11 6.88 -4.47
CA ILE A 408 -25.56 5.52 -4.15
C ILE A 408 -24.89 5.02 -2.86
N PHE A 409 -23.58 5.21 -2.74
CA PHE A 409 -22.80 4.79 -1.58
C PHE A 409 -23.32 5.44 -0.29
N TYR A 410 -23.42 6.77 -0.26
CA TYR A 410 -23.90 7.48 0.92
C TYR A 410 -25.37 7.20 1.21
N PHE A 411 -26.20 7.02 0.19
CA PHE A 411 -27.61 6.70 0.38
C PHE A 411 -27.78 5.36 1.09
N ILE A 412 -27.08 4.30 0.65
CA ILE A 412 -27.08 3.00 1.32
C ILE A 412 -26.59 3.15 2.76
N TYR A 413 -25.52 3.92 2.95
CA TYR A 413 -24.92 4.11 4.26
C TYR A 413 -25.84 4.85 5.25
N ILE A 414 -26.49 5.92 4.83
CA ILE A 414 -27.48 6.67 5.63
C ILE A 414 -28.59 5.72 6.10
N ASN A 415 -29.09 4.87 5.20
CA ASN A 415 -30.12 3.90 5.52
C ASN A 415 -29.66 2.91 6.59
N LEU A 416 -28.47 2.33 6.41
CA LEU A 416 -27.86 1.43 7.39
C LEU A 416 -27.69 2.11 8.75
N GLN A 417 -27.20 3.35 8.76
CA GLN A 417 -26.97 4.15 9.97
C GLN A 417 -28.27 4.38 10.76
N ILE A 418 -29.35 4.74 10.06
CA ILE A 418 -30.67 4.95 10.67
C ILE A 418 -31.20 3.62 11.24
N SER A 419 -31.17 2.54 10.45
CA SER A 419 -31.63 1.22 10.90
C SER A 419 -30.88 0.74 12.14
N MET A 420 -29.55 0.92 12.17
CA MET A 420 -28.73 0.58 13.32
C MET A 420 -29.05 1.42 14.55
N ALA A 421 -29.34 2.72 14.38
CA ALA A 421 -29.74 3.59 15.48
C ALA A 421 -31.10 3.17 16.07
N PHE A 422 -32.06 2.78 15.22
CA PHE A 422 -33.37 2.29 15.67
C PHE A 422 -33.21 0.99 16.45
N LEU A 423 -32.41 0.05 15.96
CA LEU A 423 -32.09 -1.20 16.66
C LEU A 423 -31.46 -0.91 18.02
N LEU A 424 -30.40 -0.09 18.05
CA LEU A 424 -29.67 0.20 19.28
C LEU A 424 -30.47 1.01 20.31
N SER A 425 -31.43 1.83 19.87
CA SER A 425 -32.31 2.58 20.78
C SER A 425 -33.13 1.69 21.72
N SER A 426 -33.36 0.42 21.35
CA SER A 426 -34.07 -0.55 22.18
C SER A 426 -33.28 -0.92 23.45
N PHE A 427 -31.95 -1.01 23.36
CA PHE A 427 -31.06 -1.43 24.45
C PHE A 427 -30.79 -0.32 25.48
N TYR A 428 -30.94 0.94 25.10
CA TYR A 428 -30.65 2.07 25.99
C TYR A 428 -31.92 2.65 26.62
N SER A 429 -31.84 2.98 27.91
CA SER A 429 -32.92 3.64 28.67
C SER A 429 -32.53 5.03 29.20
N ASN A 430 -31.23 5.35 29.24
CA ASN A 430 -30.69 6.63 29.68
C ASN A 430 -29.95 7.31 28.53
N VAL A 431 -30.32 8.55 28.23
CA VAL A 431 -29.72 9.36 27.17
C VAL A 431 -28.23 9.54 27.40
N LYS A 432 -27.78 9.83 28.63
CA LYS A 432 -26.35 10.07 28.90
C LYS A 432 -25.49 8.88 28.52
N THR A 433 -25.94 7.68 28.87
CA THR A 433 -25.24 6.43 28.55
C THR A 433 -25.24 6.15 27.05
N ALA A 434 -26.37 6.36 26.38
CA ALA A 434 -26.49 6.21 24.93
C ALA A 434 -25.61 7.21 24.15
N THR A 435 -25.55 8.46 24.61
CA THR A 435 -24.70 9.49 24.01
C THR A 435 -23.23 9.06 24.07
N VAL A 436 -22.74 8.73 25.27
CA VAL A 436 -21.33 8.34 25.45
C VAL A 436 -20.99 7.08 24.66
N SER A 437 -21.81 6.03 24.72
CA SER A 437 -21.55 4.80 23.98
C SER A 437 -21.56 5.00 22.47
N SER A 438 -22.45 5.85 21.95
CA SER A 438 -22.53 6.15 20.52
C SER A 438 -21.30 6.90 20.00
N TYR A 439 -20.80 7.90 20.74
CA TYR A 439 -19.57 8.62 20.36
C TYR A 439 -18.33 7.72 20.45
N ILE A 440 -18.23 6.86 21.46
CA ILE A 440 -17.16 5.84 21.55
C ILE A 440 -17.24 4.88 20.36
N GLY A 441 -18.44 4.45 19.98
CA GLY A 441 -18.65 3.60 18.80
C GLY A 441 -18.19 4.25 17.50
N VAL A 442 -18.54 5.52 17.28
CA VAL A 442 -18.09 6.29 16.09
C VAL A 442 -16.56 6.44 16.08
N PHE A 443 -15.97 6.79 17.22
CA PHE A 443 -14.51 6.95 17.32
C PHE A 443 -13.79 5.62 17.03
N GLY A 444 -14.21 4.54 17.69
CA GLY A 444 -13.62 3.21 17.56
C GLY A 444 -13.78 2.62 16.15
N THR A 445 -14.94 2.77 15.52
CA THR A 445 -15.16 2.27 14.14
C THR A 445 -14.26 2.96 13.12
N GLY A 446 -14.00 4.26 13.25
CA GLY A 446 -13.02 4.94 12.40
C GLY A 446 -11.61 4.36 12.55
N LEU A 447 -11.13 4.19 13.80
CA LEU A 447 -9.81 3.59 14.07
C LEU A 447 -9.70 2.16 13.54
N LEU A 448 -10.71 1.33 13.77
CA LEU A 448 -10.75 -0.05 13.26
C LEU A 448 -10.72 -0.09 11.73
N GLY A 449 -11.46 0.81 11.06
CA GLY A 449 -11.45 0.92 9.61
C GLY A 449 -10.06 1.20 9.05
N SER A 450 -9.40 2.24 9.57
CA SER A 450 -8.10 2.68 9.05
C SER A 450 -6.93 1.79 9.47
N GLN A 451 -6.89 1.29 10.70
CA GLN A 451 -5.70 0.60 11.21
C GLN A 451 -5.79 -0.92 11.07
N PHE A 452 -6.98 -1.48 11.25
CA PHE A 452 -7.16 -2.93 11.23
C PHE A 452 -7.59 -3.40 9.83
N PHE A 453 -8.76 -2.95 9.35
CA PHE A 453 -9.34 -3.47 8.10
C PHE A 453 -8.54 -3.10 6.85
N GLN A 454 -7.97 -1.89 6.80
CA GLN A 454 -7.13 -1.47 5.68
C GLN A 454 -5.98 -2.44 5.42
N HIS A 455 -5.35 -2.97 6.49
CA HIS A 455 -4.24 -3.92 6.36
C HIS A 455 -4.68 -5.23 5.71
N PHE A 456 -5.81 -5.80 6.15
CA PHE A 456 -6.32 -7.06 5.60
C PHE A 456 -6.76 -6.95 4.14
N ILE A 457 -7.41 -5.85 3.77
CA ILE A 457 -7.87 -5.61 2.40
C ILE A 457 -6.68 -5.40 1.44
N GLN A 458 -5.64 -4.69 1.88
CA GLN A 458 -4.44 -4.50 1.07
C GLN A 458 -3.68 -5.82 0.85
N VAL A 459 -3.58 -6.66 1.88
CA VAL A 459 -2.88 -7.96 1.77
C VAL A 459 -3.64 -8.94 0.87
N SER A 460 -4.97 -9.01 0.93
CA SER A 460 -5.76 -9.90 0.07
C SER A 460 -5.82 -9.44 -1.39
N SER A 461 -5.90 -8.14 -1.64
CA SER A 461 -5.89 -7.58 -3.00
C SER A 461 -4.53 -7.73 -3.70
N PHE A 462 -3.42 -7.66 -2.95
CA PHE A 462 -2.08 -7.94 -3.49
C PHE A 462 -1.91 -9.41 -3.90
N ALA A 463 -2.51 -10.35 -3.16
CA ALA A 463 -2.54 -11.76 -3.55
C ALA A 463 -3.38 -12.01 -4.82
N SER A 464 -4.49 -11.28 -5.00
CA SER A 464 -5.35 -11.44 -6.19
C SER A 464 -4.76 -10.86 -7.49
N LYS A 465 -3.91 -9.83 -7.40
CA LYS A 465 -3.25 -9.21 -8.57
C LYS A 465 -2.07 -10.00 -9.13
N LEU A 466 -1.65 -11.06 -8.47
CA LEU A 466 -0.67 -12.03 -9.00
C LEU A 466 -1.35 -13.22 -9.71
N TYR A 467 -2.69 -13.31 -9.67
CA TYR A 467 -3.48 -14.39 -10.28
C TYR A 467 -4.34 -13.95 -11.47
N GLN A 468 -4.12 -12.73 -11.96
CA GLN A 468 -4.66 -12.21 -13.23
C GLN A 468 -3.52 -11.60 -14.02
#